data_AF-L8FUN6-F1
#
_entry.id   AF-L8FUN6-F1
#
_cell.length_a   1.000
_cell.length_b   1.000
_cell.length_c   1.000
_cell.angle_alpha   90.00
_cell.angle_beta   90.00
_cell.angle_gamma   90.00
#
_symmetry.space_group_name_H-M   'P 1'
#
loop_
_entity.id
_entity.type
_entity.pdbx_description
1 polymer ?
#
loop_
_entity_poly.entity_id
_entity_poly.type
_entity_poly.pdbx_seq_one_letter_code
_entity_poly.pdbx_strand_id
1 'polypeptide(L)'
;MVDAIEKYTTLAPPPKPSSDERHEMEQARKAEHEGKKWGVYHLGLWHATGQPHTPPTLCSDMRRTGAGFGATLALYKTMAPLAQTIGRLFQEIDPRAYQQYRQNYLGECAATPELEVFKFSNRSCWHCLAILINAQVGPHKDNHDVLDGWVAMACFG
;
A
#
# COMPACT_ATOMS: atom_id res chain seq x y z
N MET A 1 -2.75 -9.23 -12.78
CA MET A 1 -2.52 -8.19 -11.74
C MET A 1 -2.76 -6.80 -12.29
N VAL A 2 -2.28 -6.47 -13.50
CA VAL A 2 -2.59 -5.21 -14.21
C VAL A 2 -4.10 -4.96 -14.27
N ASP A 3 -4.90 -5.92 -14.72
CA ASP A 3 -6.37 -5.80 -14.79
C ASP A 3 -7.03 -5.47 -13.45
N ALA A 4 -6.44 -5.93 -12.34
CA ALA A 4 -6.97 -5.68 -11.01
C ALA A 4 -6.66 -4.24 -10.55
N ILE A 5 -5.47 -3.72 -10.89
CA ILE A 5 -5.11 -2.32 -10.66
C ILE A 5 -5.98 -1.41 -11.53
N GLU A 6 -6.17 -1.75 -12.81
CA GLU A 6 -7.05 -1.00 -13.72
C GLU A 6 -8.51 -0.97 -13.23
N LYS A 7 -9.03 -2.13 -12.82
CA LYS A 7 -10.37 -2.24 -12.24
C LYS A 7 -10.50 -1.42 -10.96
N TYR A 8 -9.52 -1.52 -10.05
CA TYR A 8 -9.49 -0.74 -8.82
C TYR A 8 -9.54 0.76 -9.11
N THR A 9 -8.68 1.24 -10.01
CA THR A 9 -8.53 2.68 -10.30
C THR A 9 -9.71 3.26 -11.07
N THR A 10 -10.55 2.43 -11.68
CA THR A 10 -11.84 2.87 -12.25
C THR A 10 -12.88 3.08 -11.16
N LEU A 11 -12.88 2.26 -10.11
CA LEU A 11 -13.82 2.32 -9.00
C LEU A 11 -13.40 3.33 -7.92
N ALA A 12 -12.09 3.51 -7.74
CA ALA A 12 -11.46 4.43 -6.81
C ALA A 12 -10.41 5.26 -7.59
N PRO A 13 -10.81 6.34 -8.28
CA PRO A 13 -9.88 7.13 -9.08
C PRO A 13 -8.76 7.73 -8.21
N PRO A 14 -7.56 7.96 -8.78
CA PRO A 14 -6.42 8.41 -8.01
C PRO A 14 -6.72 9.73 -7.29
N PRO A 15 -6.18 9.93 -6.07
CA PRO A 15 -6.27 11.22 -5.44
C PRO A 15 -5.64 12.28 -6.35
N LYS A 16 -6.19 13.49 -6.33
CA LYS A 16 -5.55 14.61 -7.02
C LYS A 16 -4.15 14.80 -6.44
N PRO A 17 -3.17 15.17 -7.27
CA PRO A 17 -1.82 15.40 -6.76
C PRO A 17 -1.89 16.47 -5.67
N SER A 18 -1.25 16.20 -4.54
CA SER A 18 -1.01 17.20 -3.52
C SER A 18 0.09 18.15 -3.99
N SER A 19 0.25 19.29 -3.31
CA SER A 19 1.42 20.17 -3.48
C SER A 19 2.72 19.56 -2.95
N ASP A 20 2.79 18.23 -2.85
CA ASP A 20 3.97 17.49 -2.42
C ASP A 20 4.98 17.50 -3.56
N GLU A 21 6.10 18.18 -3.35
CA GLU A 21 7.15 18.38 -4.34
C GLU A 21 7.77 17.06 -4.84
N ARG A 22 7.54 15.94 -4.13
CA ARG A 22 7.96 14.59 -4.56
C ARG A 22 7.18 14.10 -5.78
N HIS A 23 6.02 14.68 -6.05
CA HIS A 23 5.14 14.31 -7.14
C HIS A 23 4.97 15.48 -8.12
N GLU A 24 5.53 15.34 -9.32
CA GLU A 24 5.51 16.44 -10.29
C GLU A 24 4.10 16.70 -10.82
N MET A 25 3.52 17.83 -10.44
CA MET A 25 2.24 18.35 -10.96
C MET A 25 2.19 18.39 -12.49
N GLU A 26 3.34 18.60 -13.13
CA GLU A 26 3.47 18.62 -14.59
C GLU A 26 3.20 17.24 -15.21
N GLN A 27 3.68 16.16 -14.58
CA GLN A 27 3.40 14.80 -15.03
C GLN A 27 1.91 14.46 -14.92
N ALA A 28 1.27 14.88 -13.82
CA ALA A 28 -0.16 14.68 -13.64
C ALA A 28 -0.98 15.39 -14.73
N ARG A 29 -0.63 16.64 -15.05
CA ARG A 29 -1.27 17.42 -16.13
C ARG A 29 -1.04 16.79 -17.51
N LYS A 30 0.18 16.33 -17.79
CA LYS A 30 0.51 15.64 -19.03
C LYS A 30 -0.29 14.36 -19.18
N ALA A 31 -0.37 13.54 -18.13
CA ALA A 31 -1.16 12.31 -18.14
C ALA A 31 -2.65 12.61 -18.37
N GLU A 32 -3.21 13.63 -17.72
CA GLU A 32 -4.59 14.08 -17.93
C GLU A 32 -4.83 14.49 -19.40
N HIS A 33 -3.91 15.26 -20.00
CA HIS A 33 -4.01 15.66 -21.40
C HIS A 33 -3.93 14.46 -22.37
N GLU A 34 -3.15 13.45 -22.04
CA GLU A 34 -3.04 12.19 -22.79
C GLU A 34 -4.18 11.19 -22.49
N GLY A 35 -5.15 11.55 -21.62
CA GLY A 35 -6.23 10.65 -21.20
C GLY A 35 -5.76 9.47 -20.35
N LYS A 36 -4.58 9.55 -19.75
CA LYS A 36 -3.97 8.53 -18.89
C LYS A 36 -4.26 8.81 -17.41
N LYS A 37 -4.44 7.74 -16.63
CA LYS A 37 -4.53 7.84 -15.17
C LYS A 37 -3.15 8.16 -14.59
N TRP A 38 -3.10 8.98 -13.56
CA TRP A 38 -1.86 9.28 -12.82
C TRP A 38 -2.17 9.37 -11.33
N GLY A 39 -1.31 8.81 -10.49
CA GLY A 39 -1.37 9.05 -9.05
C GLY A 39 -0.73 7.97 -8.20
N VAL A 40 -0.74 8.22 -6.90
CA VAL A 40 -0.20 7.34 -5.87
C VAL A 40 -1.30 7.03 -4.87
N TYR A 41 -1.47 5.75 -4.56
CA TYR A 41 -2.38 5.27 -3.52
C TYR A 41 -1.58 4.73 -2.35
N HIS A 42 -2.04 5.03 -1.14
CA HIS A 42 -1.55 4.39 0.07
C HIS A 42 -2.69 3.56 0.65
N LEU A 43 -2.60 2.25 0.49
CA LEU A 43 -3.59 1.30 0.98
C LEU A 43 -2.95 0.55 2.14
N GLY A 44 -3.30 0.91 3.37
CA GLY A 44 -2.65 0.30 4.50
C GLY A 44 -3.19 0.73 5.84
N LEU A 45 -2.48 0.23 6.84
CA LEU A 45 -2.62 0.56 8.24
C LEU A 45 -1.41 1.38 8.65
N TRP A 46 -1.63 2.41 9.43
CA TRP A 46 -0.55 3.22 9.99
C TRP A 46 -0.91 3.66 11.41
N HIS A 47 0.10 3.76 12.27
CA HIS A 47 -0.03 4.39 13.57
C HIS A 47 0.20 5.89 13.45
N ALA A 48 -0.63 6.68 14.12
CA ALA A 48 -0.41 8.12 14.17
C ALA A 48 0.96 8.44 14.77
N THR A 49 1.70 9.36 14.15
CA THR A 49 3.02 9.79 14.65
C THR A 49 2.91 10.20 16.12
N GLY A 50 3.74 9.61 16.97
CA GLY A 50 3.72 9.84 18.43
C GLY A 50 2.67 9.03 19.21
N GLN A 51 1.91 8.14 18.55
CA GLN A 51 0.91 7.29 19.18
C GLN A 51 1.12 5.79 18.83
N PRO A 52 2.27 5.20 19.16
CA PRO A 52 2.58 3.80 18.80
C PRO A 52 1.74 2.75 19.55
N HIS A 53 0.98 3.17 20.57
CA HIS A 53 0.16 2.28 21.41
C HIS A 53 -1.34 2.45 21.19
N THR A 54 -1.74 3.34 20.29
CA THR A 54 -3.15 3.48 19.90
C THR A 54 -3.49 2.50 18.80
N PRO A 55 -4.77 2.14 18.60
CA PRO A 55 -5.15 1.32 17.45
C PRO A 55 -4.68 1.95 16.13
N PRO A 56 -4.12 1.15 15.20
CA PRO A 56 -3.74 1.63 13.88
C PRO A 56 -4.96 2.18 13.13
N THR A 57 -4.70 3.19 12.30
CA THR A 57 -5.70 3.85 11.45
C THR A 57 -5.55 3.37 10.02
N LEU A 58 -6.68 3.16 9.34
CA LEU A 58 -6.72 2.93 7.90
C LEU A 58 -6.34 4.20 7.13
N CYS A 59 -5.53 4.06 6.08
CA CYS A 59 -5.26 5.15 5.16
C CYS A 59 -6.57 5.74 4.60
N SER A 60 -6.58 7.06 4.43
CA SER A 60 -7.75 7.82 3.97
C SER A 60 -8.27 7.33 2.60
N ASP A 61 -7.36 6.90 1.73
CA ASP A 61 -7.68 6.35 0.40
C ASP A 61 -8.64 5.15 0.48
N MET A 62 -8.57 4.35 1.56
CA MET A 62 -9.41 3.18 1.76
C MET A 62 -10.78 3.53 2.36
N ARG A 63 -10.87 4.63 3.12
CA ARG A 63 -12.06 5.03 3.90
C ARG A 63 -12.98 6.01 3.17
N ARG A 64 -12.57 6.52 2.01
CA ARG A 64 -13.24 7.65 1.37
C ARG A 64 -14.66 7.34 0.87
N THR A 65 -14.91 6.13 0.38
CA THR A 65 -16.25 5.67 -0.05
C THR A 65 -16.42 4.17 0.19
N GLY A 66 -17.67 3.70 0.37
CA GLY A 66 -17.95 2.26 0.49
C GLY A 66 -17.54 1.47 -0.77
N ALA A 67 -17.69 2.07 -1.96
CA ALA A 67 -17.22 1.48 -3.22
C ALA A 67 -15.69 1.35 -3.26
N GLY A 68 -14.95 2.38 -2.80
CA GLY A 68 -13.49 2.34 -2.70
C GLY A 68 -13.00 1.30 -1.70
N PHE A 69 -13.68 1.16 -0.56
CA PHE A 69 -13.37 0.11 0.42
C PHE A 69 -13.56 -1.30 -0.16
N GLY A 70 -14.70 -1.55 -0.83
CA GLY A 70 -14.95 -2.83 -1.49
C GLY A 70 -13.96 -3.15 -2.62
N ALA A 71 -13.60 -2.14 -3.42
CA ALA A 71 -12.59 -2.27 -4.46
C ALA A 71 -11.20 -2.58 -3.87
N THR A 72 -10.85 -1.96 -2.74
CA THR A 72 -9.60 -2.22 -2.02
C THR A 72 -9.54 -3.67 -1.55
N LEU A 73 -10.60 -4.20 -0.94
CA LEU A 73 -10.64 -5.61 -0.52
C LEU A 73 -10.49 -6.58 -1.70
N ALA A 74 -11.14 -6.30 -2.82
CA ALA A 74 -11.03 -7.12 -4.02
C ALA A 74 -9.59 -7.10 -4.59
N LEU A 75 -8.96 -5.93 -4.59
CA LEU A 75 -7.57 -5.77 -5.00
C LEU A 75 -6.63 -6.57 -4.08
N TYR A 76 -6.79 -6.44 -2.75
CA TYR A 76 -6.00 -7.19 -1.76
C TYR A 76 -6.09 -8.69 -1.99
N LYS A 77 -7.30 -9.23 -2.17
CA LYS A 77 -7.49 -10.66 -2.48
C LYS A 77 -6.76 -11.08 -3.76
N THR A 78 -6.75 -10.22 -4.77
CA THR A 78 -6.04 -10.50 -6.03
C THR A 78 -4.52 -10.45 -5.86
N MET A 79 -4.02 -9.60 -4.96
CA MET A 79 -2.59 -9.47 -4.65
C MET A 79 -2.07 -10.55 -3.68
N ALA A 80 -2.95 -11.39 -3.12
CA ALA A 80 -2.59 -12.44 -2.15
C ALA A 80 -1.46 -13.37 -2.61
N PRO A 81 -1.46 -13.91 -3.85
CA PRO A 81 -0.38 -14.78 -4.32
C PRO A 81 0.97 -14.05 -4.39
N LEU A 82 0.95 -12.78 -4.78
CA LEU A 82 2.16 -11.94 -4.82
C LEU A 82 2.70 -11.70 -3.41
N ALA A 83 1.84 -11.27 -2.48
CA ALA A 83 2.24 -11.06 -1.09
C ALA A 83 2.74 -12.36 -0.43
N GLN A 84 2.14 -13.51 -0.75
CA GLN A 84 2.61 -14.82 -0.32
C GLN A 84 4.04 -15.12 -0.83
N THR A 85 4.30 -14.82 -2.11
CA THR A 85 5.60 -15.03 -2.76
C THR A 85 6.66 -14.11 -2.17
N ILE A 86 6.35 -12.82 -2.05
CA ILE A 86 7.23 -11.82 -1.44
C ILE A 86 7.53 -12.21 0.01
N GLY A 87 6.52 -12.58 0.81
CA GLY A 87 6.73 -13.01 2.19
C GLY A 87 7.58 -14.29 2.30
N ARG A 88 7.47 -15.20 1.33
CA ARG A 88 8.35 -16.38 1.26
C ARG A 88 9.79 -15.98 0.96
N LEU A 89 10.02 -15.11 -0.03
CA LEU A 89 11.35 -14.62 -0.38
C LEU A 89 11.99 -13.87 0.79
N PHE A 90 11.23 -12.98 1.44
CA PHE A 90 11.72 -12.23 2.59
C PHE A 90 12.14 -13.16 3.74
N GLN A 91 11.36 -14.21 4.04
CA GLN A 91 11.75 -15.21 5.03
C GLN A 91 13.09 -15.89 4.70
N GLU A 92 13.36 -16.16 3.43
CA GLU A 92 14.61 -16.84 3.03
C GLU A 92 15.82 -15.88 3.05
N ILE A 93 15.61 -14.60 2.71
CA ILE A 93 16.68 -13.58 2.70
C ILE A 93 17.02 -13.11 4.11
N ASP A 94 16.01 -12.82 4.92
CA ASP A 94 16.17 -12.32 6.29
C ASP A 94 15.10 -12.94 7.21
N PRO A 95 15.33 -14.19 7.68
CA PRO A 95 14.35 -14.90 8.49
C PRO A 95 14.06 -14.21 9.82
N ARG A 96 15.04 -13.49 10.38
CA ARG A 96 14.91 -12.81 11.67
C ARG A 96 14.01 -11.58 11.53
N ALA A 97 14.27 -10.73 10.54
CA ALA A 97 13.40 -9.58 10.29
C ALA A 97 12.00 -10.03 9.87
N TYR A 98 11.87 -11.05 9.02
CA TYR A 98 10.57 -11.61 8.67
C TYR A 98 9.76 -12.05 9.89
N GLN A 99 10.38 -12.78 10.83
CA GLN A 99 9.69 -13.21 12.06
C GLN A 99 9.22 -12.01 12.89
N GLN A 100 10.07 -10.99 13.05
CA GLN A 100 9.71 -9.77 13.79
C GLN A 100 8.56 -9.03 13.11
N TYR A 101 8.63 -8.81 11.80
CA TYR A 101 7.58 -8.13 11.03
C TYR A 101 6.28 -8.90 11.09
N ARG A 102 6.35 -10.24 11.00
CA ARG A 102 5.18 -11.11 11.07
C ARG A 102 4.54 -11.09 12.45
N GLN A 103 5.33 -11.08 13.53
CA GLN A 103 4.82 -10.95 14.90
C GLN A 103 4.12 -9.61 15.11
N ASN A 104 4.73 -8.51 14.68
CA ASN A 104 4.13 -7.18 14.76
C ASN A 104 2.80 -7.14 13.99
N TYR A 105 2.81 -7.62 12.74
CA TYR A 105 1.62 -7.69 11.90
C TYR A 105 0.47 -8.49 12.54
N LEU A 106 0.77 -9.66 13.11
CA LEU A 106 -0.23 -10.48 13.81
C LEU A 106 -0.72 -9.82 15.09
N GLY A 107 0.15 -9.15 15.84
CA GLY A 107 -0.20 -8.38 17.02
C GLY A 107 -1.16 -7.25 16.71
N GLU A 108 -0.90 -6.48 15.64
CA GLU A 108 -1.78 -5.41 15.17
C GLU A 108 -3.12 -5.95 14.69
N CYS A 109 -3.13 -7.03 13.90
CA CYS A 109 -4.38 -7.66 13.47
C CYS A 109 -5.23 -8.14 14.66
N ALA A 110 -4.59 -8.65 15.72
CA ALA A 110 -5.29 -9.07 16.93
C ALA A 110 -5.83 -7.89 17.75
N ALA A 111 -5.07 -6.79 17.80
CA ALA A 111 -5.46 -5.56 18.50
C ALA A 111 -6.55 -4.77 17.77
N THR A 112 -6.75 -5.00 16.47
CA THR A 112 -7.76 -4.30 15.68
C THR A 112 -8.51 -5.26 14.76
N PRO A 113 -9.47 -6.02 15.33
CA PRO A 113 -10.21 -7.05 14.60
C PRO A 113 -10.91 -6.55 13.35
N GLU A 114 -11.34 -5.29 13.31
CA GLU A 114 -11.96 -4.65 12.16
C GLU A 114 -11.05 -4.62 10.92
N LEU A 115 -9.73 -4.80 11.13
CA LEU A 115 -8.70 -4.78 10.10
C LEU A 115 -8.27 -6.18 9.65
N GLU A 116 -8.79 -7.26 10.26
CA GLU A 116 -8.54 -8.64 9.81
C GLU A 116 -8.98 -8.86 8.35
N VAL A 117 -9.93 -8.07 7.85
CA VAL A 117 -10.36 -8.11 6.44
C VAL A 117 -9.22 -7.80 5.46
N PHE A 118 -8.15 -7.15 5.94
CA PHE A 118 -6.91 -6.87 5.20
C PHE A 118 -5.83 -7.92 5.44
N LYS A 119 -6.14 -9.05 6.05
CA LYS A 119 -5.28 -10.24 6.11
C LYS A 119 -5.51 -11.11 4.89
N PHE A 120 -4.88 -10.73 3.80
CA PHE A 120 -5.10 -11.36 2.50
C PHE A 120 -4.10 -12.47 2.17
N SER A 121 -3.06 -12.68 3.00
CA SER A 121 -2.08 -13.74 2.79
C SER A 121 -1.59 -14.36 4.11
N ASN A 122 -1.39 -15.68 4.09
CA ASN A 122 -0.85 -16.44 5.23
C ASN A 122 0.62 -16.09 5.52
N ARG A 123 1.31 -15.39 4.62
CA ARG A 123 2.68 -14.88 4.83
C ARG A 123 2.77 -13.36 4.80
N SER A 124 1.63 -12.65 4.82
CA SER A 124 1.64 -11.18 4.87
C SER A 124 2.33 -10.68 6.15
N CYS A 125 3.28 -9.78 6.01
CA CYS A 125 3.90 -9.05 7.12
C CYS A 125 4.06 -7.56 6.77
N TRP A 126 3.26 -7.10 5.81
CA TRP A 126 3.30 -5.77 5.22
C TRP A 126 2.05 -5.00 5.65
N HIS A 127 2.25 -3.81 6.23
CA HIS A 127 1.17 -2.99 6.77
C HIS A 127 0.60 -2.03 5.72
N CYS A 128 1.36 -1.74 4.66
CA CYS A 128 0.97 -0.82 3.60
C CYS A 128 1.30 -1.43 2.23
N LEU A 129 0.39 -1.20 1.29
CA LEU A 129 0.53 -1.41 -0.15
C LEU A 129 0.42 -0.03 -0.81
N ALA A 130 1.55 0.46 -1.31
CA ALA A 130 1.58 1.64 -2.16
C ALA A 130 1.40 1.23 -3.63
N ILE A 131 0.60 1.98 -4.38
CA ILE A 131 0.41 1.76 -5.83
C ILE A 131 0.70 3.05 -6.56
N LEU A 132 1.71 3.01 -7.42
CA LEU A 132 2.11 4.13 -8.27
C LEU A 132 1.62 3.86 -9.69
N ILE A 133 0.90 4.82 -10.28
CA ILE A 133 0.32 4.71 -11.62
C ILE A 133 0.81 5.86 -12.45
N ASN A 134 1.60 5.56 -13.48
CA ASN A 134 2.24 6.55 -14.36
C ASN A 134 2.97 7.68 -13.61
N ALA A 135 3.26 7.48 -12.32
CA ALA A 135 3.89 8.45 -11.45
C ALA A 135 5.40 8.19 -11.47
N GLN A 136 6.15 9.18 -11.95
CA GLN A 136 7.60 9.20 -11.74
C GLN A 136 7.86 10.08 -10.52
N VAL A 137 8.39 9.45 -9.48
CA VAL A 137 8.83 10.13 -8.28
C VAL A 137 10.30 10.52 -8.44
N GLY A 138 10.62 11.76 -8.08
CA GLY A 138 12.01 12.21 -8.03
C GLY A 138 12.80 11.46 -6.94
N PRO A 139 14.14 11.54 -6.93
CA PRO A 139 14.95 10.96 -5.86
C PRO A 139 14.55 11.53 -4.50
N HIS A 140 14.12 10.67 -3.57
CA HIS A 140 13.75 11.06 -2.22
C HIS A 140 13.95 9.91 -1.24
N LYS A 141 13.81 10.21 0.06
CA LYS A 141 13.77 9.24 1.15
C LYS A 141 12.37 9.22 1.76
N ASP A 142 11.85 8.03 2.02
CA ASP A 142 10.64 7.85 2.81
C ASP A 142 10.95 8.08 4.29
N ASN A 143 10.65 9.28 4.78
CA ASN A 143 11.04 9.75 6.11
C ASN A 143 10.27 9.08 7.27
N HIS A 144 9.23 8.30 6.95
CA HIS A 144 8.36 7.65 7.93
C HIS A 144 8.49 6.12 7.92
N ASP A 145 9.32 5.58 7.04
CA ASP A 145 9.62 4.15 7.05
C ASP A 145 10.52 3.80 8.25
N VAL A 146 10.40 2.56 8.69
CA VAL A 146 11.26 2.01 9.74
C VAL A 146 12.71 2.14 9.26
N LEU A 147 13.58 2.71 10.09
CA LEU A 147 15.01 2.81 9.78
C LEU A 147 15.58 1.41 9.49
N ASP A 148 16.29 1.27 8.38
CA ASP A 148 16.81 0.00 7.87
C ASP A 148 15.72 -1.07 7.64
N GLY A 149 14.49 -0.61 7.40
CA GLY A 149 13.34 -1.46 7.12
C GLY A 149 13.38 -2.07 5.73
N TRP A 150 12.65 -3.18 5.56
CA TRP A 150 12.51 -3.84 4.27
C TRP A 150 11.34 -3.25 3.49
N VAL A 151 11.55 -3.05 2.19
CA VAL A 151 10.50 -2.75 1.22
C VAL A 151 10.51 -3.81 0.12
N ALA A 152 9.33 -4.16 -0.38
CA ALA A 152 9.19 -5.00 -1.55
C ALA A 152 8.51 -4.21 -2.66
N MET A 153 9.15 -4.17 -3.83
CA MET A 153 8.62 -3.49 -5.02
C MET A 153 8.37 -4.50 -6.12
N ALA A 154 7.21 -4.40 -6.77
CA ALA A 154 6.86 -5.17 -7.95
C ALA A 154 6.41 -4.20 -9.05
N CYS A 155 7.05 -4.30 -10.22
CA CYS A 155 6.72 -3.49 -11.38
C CYS A 155 5.85 -4.30 -12.34
N PHE A 156 4.82 -3.65 -12.89
CA PHE A 156 3.92 -4.22 -13.89
C PHE A 156 3.85 -3.25 -15.09
N GLY A 157 3.66 -3.80 -16.29
CA GLY A 157 3.58 -3.04 -17.54
C GLY A 157 2.66 -3.74 -18.53
#